data_AF-B4INZ6-F1
#
_entry.id   AF-B4INZ6-F1
#
_cell.length_a   1.000
_cell.length_b   1.000
_cell.length_c   1.000
_cell.angle_alpha   90.00
_cell.angle_beta   90.00
_cell.angle_gamma   90.00
#
_symmetry.space_group_name_H-M   'P 1'
#
loop_
_entity.id
_entity.type
_entity.pdbx_description
1 polymer ?
#
loop_
_entity_poly.entity_id
_entity_poly.type
_entity_poly.pdbx_seq_one_letter_code
_entity_poly.pdbx_strand_id
1 'polypeptide(L)'
;MKYKFRIGATLAFIVVIIGIGVPMWWRTTTVYRVNLPSTEILSLSETPIKTAVQVAIYTQDTSRGQLLIAELQSAFSDNEIWSVEFKQLSPTPKTQEAHTPAALEKLLLENHVQSVGDFMFIEWPKLQEELLLTTERSALMRSDTRPR
;
A
#
# COMPACT_ATOMS: atom_id res chain seq x y z
N MET A 1 -41.64 66.28 -23.55
CA MET A 1 -40.26 66.44 -23.01
C MET A 1 -39.74 65.23 -22.22
N LYS A 2 -40.54 64.57 -21.36
CA LYS A 2 -40.11 63.43 -20.50
C LYS A 2 -39.53 62.20 -21.23
N TYR A 3 -40.00 61.87 -22.44
CA TYR A 3 -39.53 60.71 -23.22
C TYR A 3 -38.08 60.82 -23.68
N LYS A 4 -37.62 62.03 -24.03
CA LYS A 4 -36.25 62.28 -24.51
C LYS A 4 -35.21 62.01 -23.42
N PHE A 5 -35.51 62.38 -22.18
CA PHE A 5 -34.64 62.10 -21.03
C PHE A 5 -34.57 60.61 -20.68
N ARG A 6 -35.67 59.87 -20.87
CA ARG A 6 -35.70 58.41 -20.66
C ARG A 6 -34.83 57.68 -21.68
N ILE A 7 -34.95 58.02 -22.96
CA ILE A 7 -34.11 57.46 -24.03
C ILE A 7 -32.62 57.75 -23.78
N GLY A 8 -32.29 58.99 -23.39
CA GLY A 8 -30.90 59.37 -23.10
C GLY A 8 -30.33 58.60 -21.89
N ALA A 9 -31.13 58.41 -20.84
CA ALA A 9 -30.73 57.64 -19.66
C ALA A 9 -30.53 56.15 -19.98
N THR A 10 -31.42 55.54 -20.78
CA THR A 10 -31.26 54.14 -21.22
C THR A 10 -30.01 53.97 -22.08
N LEU A 11 -29.74 54.91 -23.00
CA LEU A 11 -28.56 54.84 -23.85
C LEU A 11 -27.27 54.97 -23.05
N ALA A 12 -27.22 55.89 -22.07
CA ALA A 12 -26.08 56.04 -21.17
C ALA A 12 -25.83 54.76 -20.35
N PHE A 13 -26.89 54.11 -19.87
CA PHE A 13 -26.77 52.86 -19.11
C PHE A 13 -26.23 51.71 -19.96
N ILE A 14 -26.68 51.58 -21.22
CA ILE A 14 -26.17 50.59 -22.17
C ILE A 14 -24.66 50.80 -22.42
N VAL A 15 -24.23 52.04 -22.62
CA VAL A 15 -22.81 52.36 -22.84
C VAL A 15 -21.95 51.94 -21.63
N VAL A 16 -22.44 52.16 -20.41
CA VAL A 16 -21.74 51.75 -19.19
C VAL A 16 -21.67 50.23 -19.07
N ILE A 17 -22.76 49.51 -19.35
CA ILE A 17 -22.78 48.04 -19.33
C ILE A 17 -21.78 47.46 -20.33
N ILE A 18 -21.74 48.00 -21.55
CA ILE A 18 -20.82 47.50 -22.58
C ILE A 18 -19.37 47.87 -22.24
N GLY A 19 -19.12 49.12 -21.82
CA GLY A 19 -17.78 49.63 -21.56
C GLY A 19 -17.10 49.04 -20.32
N ILE A 20 -17.88 48.65 -19.31
CA ILE A 20 -17.36 48.15 -18.03
C ILE A 20 -17.81 46.72 -17.76
N GLY A 21 -19.09 46.42 -17.97
CA GLY A 21 -19.67 45.11 -17.68
C GLY A 21 -19.07 43.99 -18.52
N VAL A 22 -18.93 44.19 -19.84
CA VAL A 22 -18.37 43.16 -20.73
C VAL A 22 -16.89 42.88 -20.41
N PRO A 23 -15.99 43.88 -20.28
CA PRO A 23 -14.60 43.63 -19.87
C PRO A 23 -14.45 43.00 -18.49
N MET A 24 -15.28 43.42 -17.53
CA MET A 24 -15.27 42.87 -16.17
C MET A 24 -15.73 41.41 -16.16
N TRP A 25 -16.78 41.09 -16.90
CA TRP A 25 -17.26 39.71 -17.06
C TRP A 25 -16.17 38.83 -17.68
N TRP A 26 -15.51 39.31 -18.74
CA TRP A 26 -14.43 38.55 -19.37
C TRP A 26 -13.28 38.25 -18.41
N ARG A 27 -12.94 39.21 -17.55
CA ARG A 27 -11.90 39.05 -16.52
C ARG A 27 -12.30 38.12 -15.39
N THR A 28 -13.57 38.08 -14.99
CA THR A 28 -14.05 37.19 -13.91
C THR A 28 -14.35 35.79 -14.39
N THR A 29 -14.64 35.58 -15.68
CA THR A 29 -14.85 34.25 -16.27
C THR A 29 -13.60 33.63 -16.86
N THR A 30 -12.42 34.26 -16.76
CA THR A 30 -11.18 33.58 -17.14
C THR A 30 -10.95 32.44 -16.17
N VAL A 31 -11.18 31.22 -16.64
CA VAL A 31 -10.89 30.01 -15.87
C VAL A 31 -9.38 29.97 -15.64
N TYR A 32 -8.97 30.15 -14.37
CA TYR A 32 -7.59 29.93 -13.97
C TYR A 32 -7.27 28.45 -14.16
N ARG A 33 -6.54 28.14 -15.23
CA ARG A 33 -6.02 26.79 -15.47
C ARG A 33 -4.65 26.73 -14.83
N VAL A 34 -4.59 26.13 -13.63
CA VAL A 34 -3.33 25.63 -13.12
C VAL A 34 -2.85 24.58 -14.11
N ASN A 35 -1.60 24.69 -14.57
CA ASN A 35 -0.99 23.59 -15.29
C ASN A 35 -0.94 22.41 -14.31
N LEU A 36 -1.73 21.36 -14.56
CA LEU A 36 -1.54 20.11 -13.84
C LEU A 36 -0.12 19.60 -14.18
N PRO A 37 0.64 19.09 -13.21
CA PRO A 37 1.94 18.49 -13.45
C PRO A 37 1.76 17.13 -14.13
N SER A 38 1.30 17.14 -15.38
CA SER A 38 1.00 15.93 -16.17
C SER A 38 2.23 15.05 -16.34
N THR A 39 3.42 15.66 -16.39
CA THR A 39 4.70 14.96 -16.48
C THR A 39 4.99 14.11 -15.24
N GLU A 40 4.68 14.62 -14.04
CA GLU A 40 4.88 13.87 -12.79
C GLU A 40 3.84 12.75 -12.67
N ILE A 41 2.59 12.99 -13.06
CA ILE A 41 1.53 11.96 -13.06
C ILE A 41 1.84 10.85 -14.06
N LEU A 42 2.32 11.19 -15.26
CA LEU A 42 2.74 10.21 -16.27
C LEU A 42 3.95 9.40 -15.79
N SER A 43 4.91 10.02 -15.11
CA SER A 43 6.08 9.30 -14.55
C SER A 43 5.71 8.28 -13.46
N LEU A 44 4.65 8.53 -12.69
CA LEU A 44 4.11 7.58 -11.71
C LEU A 44 3.36 6.41 -12.37
N SER A 45 2.91 6.56 -13.61
CA SER A 45 2.29 5.46 -14.38
C SER A 45 3.33 4.49 -14.95
N GLU A 46 4.57 4.94 -15.14
CA GLU A 46 5.66 4.12 -15.70
C GLU A 46 6.31 3.20 -14.65
N THR A 47 6.17 3.51 -13.37
CA THR A 47 6.64 2.65 -12.28
C THR A 47 5.45 2.15 -11.46
N PRO A 48 5.00 0.90 -11.64
CA PRO A 48 3.98 0.35 -10.76
C PRO A 48 4.51 0.41 -9.33
N ILE A 49 3.79 1.10 -8.45
CA ILE A 49 4.13 1.20 -7.03
C ILE A 49 3.94 -0.19 -6.42
N LYS A 50 5.02 -0.99 -6.43
CA LYS A 50 5.03 -2.30 -5.80
C LYS A 50 5.28 -2.14 -4.31
N THR A 51 4.41 -2.71 -3.49
CA THR A 51 4.61 -2.70 -2.04
C THR A 51 5.59 -3.82 -1.68
N ALA A 52 6.76 -3.44 -1.15
CA ALA A 52 7.76 -4.39 -0.68
C ALA A 52 7.31 -4.98 0.66
N VAL A 53 7.20 -6.30 0.73
CA VAL A 53 6.77 -7.05 1.92
C VAL A 53 7.81 -8.11 2.23
N GLN A 54 8.32 -8.16 3.46
CA GLN A 54 9.21 -9.22 3.88
C GLN A 54 8.43 -10.31 4.63
N VAL A 55 8.59 -11.55 4.18
CA VAL A 55 7.99 -12.73 4.84
C VAL A 55 9.09 -13.61 5.39
N ALA A 56 9.21 -13.67 6.72
CA ALA A 56 10.14 -14.56 7.39
C ALA A 56 9.52 -15.95 7.58
N ILE A 57 10.28 -17.01 7.32
CA ILE A 57 9.82 -18.40 7.46
C ILE A 57 10.79 -19.13 8.39
N TYR A 58 10.29 -19.49 9.56
CA TYR A 58 10.99 -20.34 10.52
C TYR A 58 10.50 -21.79 10.39
N THR A 59 11.45 -22.70 10.18
CA THR A 59 11.22 -24.14 10.16
C THR A 59 12.21 -24.84 11.06
N GLN A 60 11.86 -26.00 11.62
CA GLN A 60 12.80 -26.79 12.43
C GLN A 60 13.88 -27.44 11.55
N ASP A 61 13.52 -27.83 10.33
CA ASP A 61 14.44 -28.29 9.30
C ASP A 61 14.63 -27.21 8.24
N THR A 62 15.88 -26.80 8.03
CA THR A 62 16.26 -25.82 7.02
C THR A 62 15.88 -26.26 5.60
N SER A 63 15.95 -27.56 5.29
CA SER A 63 15.62 -28.08 3.96
C SER A 63 14.15 -27.85 3.60
N ARG A 64 13.26 -28.08 4.58
CA ARG A 64 11.83 -27.81 4.46
C ARG A 64 11.54 -26.32 4.24
N GLY A 65 12.23 -25.45 4.99
CA GLY A 65 12.10 -24.00 4.85
C GLY A 65 12.47 -23.51 3.45
N GLN A 66 13.54 -24.05 2.86
CA GLN A 66 13.95 -23.70 1.48
C GLN A 66 12.92 -24.15 0.44
N LEU A 67 12.36 -25.35 0.60
CA LEU A 67 11.32 -25.84 -0.28
C LEU A 67 10.07 -24.96 -0.21
N LEU A 68 9.60 -24.62 0.99
CA LEU A 68 8.47 -23.71 1.18
C LEU A 68 8.72 -22.33 0.58
N ILE A 69 9.93 -21.78 0.77
CA ILE A 69 10.33 -20.51 0.17
C ILE A 69 10.26 -20.60 -1.35
N ALA A 70 10.77 -21.67 -1.96
CA ALA A 70 10.74 -21.84 -3.41
C ALA A 70 9.29 -21.96 -3.94
N GLU A 71 8.43 -22.72 -3.26
CA GLU A 71 7.02 -22.84 -3.60
C GLU A 71 6.29 -21.48 -3.50
N LEU A 72 6.51 -20.75 -2.41
CA LEU A 72 5.92 -19.43 -2.21
C LEU A 72 6.46 -18.39 -3.20
N GLN A 73 7.77 -18.39 -3.48
CA GLN A 73 8.34 -17.54 -4.52
C GLN A 73 7.69 -17.81 -5.87
N SER A 74 7.49 -19.09 -6.23
CA SER A 74 6.77 -19.46 -7.45
C SER A 74 5.32 -18.99 -7.45
N ALA A 75 4.60 -19.15 -6.32
CA ALA A 75 3.19 -18.75 -6.21
C ALA A 75 3.00 -17.23 -6.30
N PHE A 76 3.96 -16.43 -5.82
CA PHE A 76 3.91 -14.97 -5.82
C PHE A 76 4.65 -14.33 -7.00
N SER A 77 5.21 -15.11 -7.93
CA SER A 77 5.98 -14.60 -9.08
C SER A 77 5.14 -13.79 -10.06
N ASP A 78 3.85 -14.09 -10.20
CA ASP A 78 2.94 -13.45 -11.16
C ASP A 78 2.19 -12.24 -10.57
N ASN A 79 2.71 -11.65 -9.48
CA ASN A 79 2.02 -10.57 -8.79
C ASN A 79 2.50 -9.19 -9.25
N GLU A 80 1.58 -8.37 -9.75
CA GLU A 80 1.87 -7.01 -10.21
C GLU A 80 1.94 -5.99 -9.06
N ILE A 81 1.30 -6.27 -7.92
CA ILE A 81 1.10 -5.32 -6.82
C ILE A 81 2.11 -5.53 -5.69
N TRP A 82 2.48 -6.78 -5.41
CA TRP A 82 3.30 -7.14 -4.26
C TRP A 82 4.70 -7.59 -4.68
N SER A 83 5.72 -6.99 -4.07
CA SER A 83 7.10 -7.47 -4.17
C SER A 83 7.45 -8.19 -2.87
N VAL A 84 7.20 -9.50 -2.82
CA VAL A 84 7.38 -10.30 -1.61
C VAL A 84 8.79 -10.88 -1.54
N GLU A 85 9.54 -10.55 -0.50
CA GLU A 85 10.85 -11.12 -0.21
C GLU A 85 10.72 -12.17 0.90
N PHE A 86 11.01 -13.44 0.57
CA PHE A 86 10.97 -14.53 1.54
C PHE A 86 12.35 -14.76 2.17
N LYS A 87 12.44 -14.71 3.51
CA LYS A 87 13.69 -14.96 4.25
C LYS A 87 13.56 -16.18 5.15
N GLN A 88 14.58 -17.03 5.10
CA GLN A 88 14.65 -18.18 5.99
C GLN A 88 15.24 -17.80 7.34
N LEU A 89 14.55 -18.16 8.42
CA LEU A 89 15.10 -18.11 9.78
C LEU A 89 15.63 -19.49 10.15
N SER A 90 16.92 -19.56 10.48
CA SER A 90 17.57 -20.81 10.85
C SER A 90 17.23 -21.20 12.29
N PRO A 91 17.09 -22.50 12.60
CA PRO A 91 16.97 -23.00 13.96
C PRO A 91 18.19 -22.59 14.80
N THR A 92 17.95 -22.04 15.99
CA THR A 92 18.97 -21.82 17.01
C THR A 92 18.71 -22.74 18.21
N PRO A 93 19.70 -23.03 19.07
CA PRO A 93 19.49 -23.90 20.23
C PRO A 93 18.32 -23.43 21.11
N LYS A 94 18.20 -22.11 21.32
CA LYS A 94 17.12 -21.51 22.11
C LYS A 94 15.74 -21.66 21.47
N THR A 95 15.64 -21.65 20.14
CA THR A 95 14.36 -21.82 19.45
C THR A 95 13.95 -23.29 19.37
N GLN A 96 14.89 -24.23 19.43
CA GLN A 96 14.60 -25.66 19.52
C GLN A 96 14.18 -26.10 20.93
N GLU A 97 14.70 -25.43 21.97
CA GLU A 97 14.37 -25.70 23.37
C GLU A 97 13.02 -25.09 23.80
N ALA A 98 12.39 -24.27 22.97
CA ALA A 98 11.09 -23.67 23.28
C ALA A 98 10.00 -24.75 23.44
N HIS A 99 9.37 -24.79 24.62
CA HIS A 99 8.34 -25.79 24.94
C HIS A 99 6.90 -25.35 24.60
N THR A 100 6.70 -24.06 24.31
CA THR A 100 5.39 -23.52 23.94
C THR A 100 5.49 -22.69 22.65
N PRO A 101 4.43 -22.65 21.84
CA PRO A 101 4.42 -21.89 20.59
C PRO A 101 4.59 -20.38 20.85
N ALA A 102 3.96 -19.86 21.92
CA ALA A 102 4.10 -18.46 22.31
C ALA A 102 5.51 -18.09 22.77
N ALA A 103 6.23 -19.00 23.45
CA ALA A 103 7.62 -18.75 23.82
C ALA A 103 8.54 -18.74 22.58
N LEU A 104 8.29 -19.64 21.63
CA LEU A 104 9.02 -19.66 20.36
C LEU A 104 8.79 -18.38 19.56
N GLU A 105 7.53 -17.96 19.40
CA GLU A 105 7.17 -16.72 18.72
C GLU A 105 7.84 -15.50 19.35
N LYS A 106 7.77 -15.37 20.68
CA LYS A 106 8.43 -14.28 21.40
C LYS A 106 9.94 -14.26 21.16
N LEU A 107 10.60 -15.41 21.22
CA LEU A 107 12.04 -15.52 20.95
C LEU A 107 12.40 -15.13 19.51
N LEU A 108 11.57 -15.49 18.54
CA LEU A 108 11.81 -15.13 17.14
C LEU A 108 11.59 -13.64 16.90
N LEU A 109 10.56 -13.04 17.49
CA LEU A 109 10.29 -11.60 17.40
C LEU A 109 11.35 -10.75 18.10
N GLU A 110 11.93 -11.22 19.20
CA GLU A 110 13.06 -10.54 19.87
C GLU A 110 14.33 -10.53 19.00
N ASN A 111 14.59 -11.62 18.27
CA ASN A 111 15.77 -11.73 17.41
C ASN A 111 15.54 -11.19 15.99
N HIS A 112 14.28 -11.05 15.56
CA HIS A 112 13.89 -10.58 14.24
C HIS A 112 12.82 -9.50 14.35
N VAL A 113 13.26 -8.24 14.44
CA VAL A 113 12.36 -7.09 14.52
C VAL A 113 11.65 -6.90 13.18
N GLN A 114 10.33 -7.02 13.17
CA GLN A 114 9.48 -6.85 11.99
C GLN A 114 9.07 -5.38 11.78
N SER A 115 9.18 -4.90 10.54
CA SER A 115 8.64 -3.59 10.15
C SER A 115 7.15 -3.65 9.83
N VAL A 116 6.50 -2.50 9.67
CA VAL A 116 5.09 -2.45 9.26
C VAL A 116 4.96 -3.05 7.86
N GLY A 117 4.08 -4.04 7.70
CA GLY A 117 3.89 -4.79 6.45
C GLY A 117 4.59 -6.14 6.42
N ASP A 118 5.61 -6.36 7.27
CA ASP A 118 6.30 -7.65 7.35
C ASP A 118 5.44 -8.69 8.07
N PHE A 119 5.63 -9.95 7.70
CA PHE A 119 4.91 -11.08 8.26
C PHE A 119 5.85 -12.26 8.55
N MET A 120 5.50 -13.13 9.51
CA MET A 120 6.33 -14.28 9.85
C MET A 120 5.53 -15.58 9.97
N PHE A 121 5.96 -16.62 9.28
CA PHE A 121 5.47 -17.99 9.46
C PHE A 121 6.39 -18.78 10.38
N ILE A 122 5.81 -19.42 11.38
CA ILE A 122 6.55 -20.18 12.40
C ILE A 122 6.05 -21.61 12.41
N GLU A 123 6.94 -22.56 12.13
CA GLU A 123 6.60 -23.97 12.27
C GLU A 123 6.44 -24.41 13.74
N TRP A 124 5.31 -25.05 14.02
CA TRP A 124 5.09 -25.74 15.30
C TRP A 124 4.50 -27.15 15.07
N PRO A 125 5.26 -28.23 15.33
CA PRO A 125 4.82 -29.59 15.03
C PRO A 125 3.58 -30.06 15.79
N LYS A 126 3.37 -29.55 17.01
CA LYS A 126 2.26 -29.93 17.89
C LYS A 126 1.04 -29.03 17.75
N LEU A 127 0.95 -28.26 16.66
CA LEU A 127 -0.21 -27.42 16.39
C LEU A 127 -1.41 -28.32 16.05
N GLN A 128 -2.56 -28.06 16.66
CA GLN A 128 -3.78 -28.81 16.40
C GLN A 128 -4.40 -28.40 15.06
N GLU A 129 -4.43 -27.10 14.82
CA GLU A 129 -4.89 -26.48 13.58
C GLU A 129 -3.77 -26.51 12.52
N GLU A 130 -4.13 -26.34 11.25
CA GLU A 130 -3.16 -26.25 10.15
C GLU A 130 -2.39 -24.91 10.21
N LEU A 131 -3.12 -23.82 10.47
CA LEU A 131 -2.60 -22.47 10.57
C LEU A 131 -3.32 -21.72 11.70
N LEU A 132 -2.56 -21.10 12.60
CA LEU A 132 -3.07 -20.25 13.67
C LEU A 132 -2.49 -18.84 13.52
N LEU A 133 -3.34 -17.86 13.24
CA LEU A 133 -2.96 -16.44 13.13
C LEU A 133 -2.81 -15.83 14.53
N THR A 134 -1.76 -15.03 14.72
CA THR A 134 -1.52 -14.32 15.98
C THR A 134 -1.66 -12.80 15.80
N THR A 135 -1.66 -12.06 16.91
CA THR A 135 -1.76 -10.59 16.89
C THR A 135 -0.45 -9.90 16.52
N GLU A 136 0.66 -10.63 16.52
CA GLU A 136 2.02 -10.08 16.36
C GLU A 136 2.50 -10.09 14.91
N ARG A 137 1.59 -10.10 13.92
CA ARG A 137 1.92 -10.23 12.48
C ARG A 137 2.73 -11.51 12.19
N SER A 138 2.30 -12.59 12.84
CA SER A 138 2.82 -13.93 12.64
C SER A 138 1.70 -14.96 12.53
N ALA A 139 2.05 -16.09 11.95
CA ALA A 139 1.20 -17.27 11.91
C ALA A 139 1.99 -18.50 12.30
N LEU A 140 1.43 -19.30 13.19
CA LEU A 140 1.93 -20.63 13.52
C LEU A 140 1.38 -21.61 12.49
N MET A 141 2.26 -22.44 11.95
CA MET A 141 1.94 -23.40 10.90
C MET A 141 2.34 -24.81 11.35
N ARG A 142 1.48 -25.79 11.09
CA ARG A 142 1.79 -27.19 11.37
C ARG A 142 2.82 -27.73 10.37
N SER A 143 3.68 -28.66 10.79
CA SER A 143 4.81 -29.15 9.99
C SER A 143 4.43 -29.81 8.65
N ASP A 144 3.21 -30.34 8.53
CA ASP A 144 2.64 -30.99 7.33
C ASP A 144 1.93 -30.02 6.37
N THR A 145 1.76 -28.76 6.78
CA THR A 145 1.09 -27.73 5.98
C THR A 145 1.89 -27.44 4.71
N ARG A 146 1.19 -27.28 3.59
CA ARG A 146 1.76 -26.88 2.31
C ARG A 146 1.10 -25.60 1.81
N PRO A 147 1.86 -24.68 1.20
CA PRO A 147 1.28 -23.53 0.53
C PRO A 147 0.39 -24.02 -0.61
N ARG A 148 -0.83 -23.49 -0.67
CA ARG A 148 -1.82 -23.75 -1.72
C ARG A 148 -1.97 -22.56 -2.65
#